data_AF-A0A524PF22-F1
#
_entry.id   AF-A0A524PF22-F1
#
_cell.length_a   1.000
_cell.length_b   1.000
_cell.length_c   1.000
_cell.angle_alpha   90.00
_cell.angle_beta   90.00
_cell.angle_gamma   90.00
#
_symmetry.space_group_name_H-M   'P 1'
#
loop_
_entity.id
_entity.type
_entity.pdbx_description
1 polymer ?
#
loop_
_entity_poly.entity_id
_entity_poly.type
_entity_poly.pdbx_seq_one_letter_code
_entity_poly.pdbx_strand_id
1 'polypeptide(L)'
;MENSDKYGNFSEVRPIDPWNFGLLEAAILDPEQGFELILKTKVWGYYPWTLETAPLALLTRGKQIPDWKLHREMAGPLPHSLPLKHLVEEEADEILLIPYGCTSLRITEFPVVR
;
A
#
# COMPACT_ATOMS: atom_id res chain seq x y z
N MET A 1 2.18 -25.75 -4.96
CA MET A 1 1.36 -26.97 -5.13
C MET A 1 1.87 -27.69 -6.36
N GLU A 2 2.04 -29.01 -6.32
CA GLU A 2 2.29 -29.76 -7.54
C GLU A 2 1.06 -29.61 -8.45
N ASN A 3 1.28 -29.00 -9.61
CA ASN A 3 0.23 -28.73 -10.57
C ASN A 3 0.39 -29.68 -11.75
N SER A 4 -0.66 -30.44 -12.08
CA SER A 4 -0.67 -31.33 -13.26
C SER A 4 -0.99 -30.58 -14.56
N ASP A 5 -1.05 -29.25 -14.53
CA ASP A 5 -1.26 -28.43 -15.72
C ASP A 5 -0.02 -28.47 -16.64
N LYS A 6 -0.27 -28.45 -17.95
CA LYS A 6 0.75 -28.46 -19.01
C LYS A 6 1.67 -27.23 -18.95
N TYR A 7 1.26 -26.17 -18.25
CA TYR A 7 2.03 -24.94 -18.08
C TYR A 7 2.98 -24.96 -16.88
N GLY A 8 3.01 -26.04 -16.10
CA GLY A 8 3.90 -26.22 -14.96
C GLY A 8 3.33 -25.70 -13.63
N ASN A 9 4.20 -25.65 -12.63
CA ASN A 9 3.85 -25.21 -11.28
C ASN A 9 3.64 -23.69 -11.25
N PHE A 10 2.58 -23.24 -10.57
CA PHE A 10 2.36 -21.84 -10.27
C PHE A 10 2.70 -21.53 -8.80
N SER A 11 3.15 -20.30 -8.56
CA SER A 11 3.36 -19.74 -7.23
C SER A 11 2.42 -18.55 -7.04
N GLU A 12 1.68 -18.57 -5.94
CA GLU A 12 0.86 -17.44 -5.50
C GLU A 12 1.64 -16.62 -4.46
N VAL A 13 1.47 -15.29 -4.47
CA VAL A 13 2.04 -14.38 -3.50
C VAL A 13 0.91 -13.62 -2.81
N ARG A 14 0.96 -13.53 -1.47
CA ARG A 14 -0.02 -12.83 -0.65
C ARG A 14 0.67 -11.81 0.26
N PRO A 15 -0.02 -10.71 0.64
CA PRO A 15 0.57 -9.72 1.54
C PRO A 15 0.80 -10.36 2.91
N ILE A 16 1.98 -10.14 3.48
CA ILE A 16 2.36 -10.64 4.81
C ILE A 16 2.01 -9.64 5.91
N ASP A 17 1.89 -8.36 5.56
CA ASP A 17 1.54 -7.25 6.43
C ASP A 17 0.21 -6.62 5.99
N PRO A 18 -0.46 -5.85 6.87
CA PRO A 18 -1.61 -5.03 6.50
C PRO A 18 -1.33 -4.16 5.27
N TRP A 19 -2.24 -4.17 4.31
CA TRP A 19 -2.16 -3.38 3.08
C TRP A 19 -3.32 -2.38 2.96
N ASN A 20 -4.36 -2.61 3.76
CA ASN A 20 -5.67 -1.97 3.68
C ASN A 20 -5.70 -0.63 4.42
N PHE A 21 -4.86 0.31 4.01
CA PHE A 21 -4.80 1.66 4.59
C PHE A 21 -5.55 2.68 3.73
N GLY A 22 -6.17 3.67 4.36
CA GLY A 22 -6.63 4.90 3.73
C GLY A 22 -5.70 6.06 4.03
N LEU A 23 -5.51 6.96 3.06
CA LEU A 23 -4.71 8.18 3.22
C LEU A 23 -5.55 9.27 3.87
N LEU A 24 -4.93 10.07 4.74
CA LEU A 24 -5.61 11.19 5.40
C LEU A 24 -6.00 12.26 4.38
N GLU A 25 -7.26 12.73 4.43
CA GLU A 25 -7.78 13.81 3.59
C GLU A 25 -6.91 15.06 3.70
N ALA A 26 -6.44 15.39 4.90
CA ALA A 26 -5.53 16.50 5.15
C ALA A 26 -4.21 16.37 4.38
N ALA A 27 -3.64 15.16 4.28
CA ALA A 27 -2.41 14.94 3.54
C ALA A 27 -2.60 15.09 2.03
N ILE A 28 -3.78 14.71 1.52
CA ILE A 28 -4.12 14.89 0.09
C ILE A 28 -4.40 16.36 -0.24
N LEU A 29 -5.04 17.10 0.66
CA LEU A 29 -5.35 18.51 0.49
C LEU A 29 -4.11 19.42 0.59
N ASP A 30 -3.13 19.04 1.42
CA ASP A 30 -1.84 19.71 1.52
C ASP A 30 -0.67 18.71 1.41
N PRO A 31 -0.28 18.32 0.19
CA PRO A 31 0.75 17.30 -0.02
C PRO A 31 2.13 17.70 0.48
N GLU A 32 2.45 19.00 0.55
CA GLU A 32 3.76 19.48 1.02
C GLU A 32 3.96 19.21 2.51
N GLN A 33 2.89 19.26 3.30
CA GLN A 33 2.90 18.92 4.73
C GLN A 33 2.50 17.46 4.99
N GLY A 34 1.72 16.87 4.08
CA GLY A 34 1.17 15.52 4.21
C GLY A 34 2.13 14.38 3.82
N PHE A 35 3.14 14.67 3.01
CA PHE A 35 4.09 13.68 2.51
C PHE A 35 5.52 14.19 2.62
N GLU A 36 6.39 13.39 3.23
CA GLU A 36 7.82 13.62 3.23
C GLU A 36 8.47 12.77 2.13
N LEU A 37 9.17 13.42 1.20
CA LEU A 37 9.95 12.74 0.17
C LEU A 37 11.32 12.31 0.71
N ILE A 38 11.52 11.00 0.77
CA ILE A 38 12.80 10.40 1.16
C ILE A 38 13.52 9.94 -0.10
N LEU A 39 14.64 10.58 -0.44
CA LEU A 39 15.52 10.18 -1.54
C LEU A 39 16.65 9.29 -1.02
N LYS A 40 16.75 8.05 -1.52
CA LYS A 40 17.89 7.17 -1.19
C LYS A 40 19.04 7.50 -2.13
N THR A 41 19.99 8.30 -1.63
CA THR A 41 21.16 8.79 -2.38
C THR A 41 22.10 7.70 -2.89
N LYS A 42 22.01 6.49 -2.31
CA LYS A 42 22.82 5.34 -2.71
C LYS A 42 21.97 4.08 -2.75
N VAL A 43 21.48 3.76 -3.93
CA VAL A 43 20.88 2.45 -4.21
C VAL A 43 22.02 1.46 -4.43
N TRP A 44 22.18 0.51 -3.51
CA TRP A 44 23.18 -0.55 -3.64
C TRP A 44 22.62 -1.68 -4.50
N GLY A 45 23.37 -2.13 -5.51
CA GLY A 45 23.02 -3.26 -6.37
C GLY A 45 22.63 -2.88 -7.79
N TYR A 46 22.50 -3.89 -8.66
CA TYR A 46 22.23 -3.72 -10.09
C TYR A 46 20.74 -3.44 -10.41
N TYR A 47 19.83 -3.70 -9.48
CA TYR A 47 18.39 -3.60 -9.68
C TYR A 47 17.75 -2.65 -8.66
N PRO A 48 17.25 -1.46 -9.09
CA PRO A 48 16.62 -0.49 -8.19
C PRO A 48 15.15 -0.78 -7.90
N TRP A 49 14.65 -1.96 -8.31
CA TRP A 49 13.23 -2.31 -8.31
C TRP A 49 12.87 -3.33 -7.21
N THR A 50 13.45 -3.18 -6.02
CA THR A 50 13.14 -4.03 -4.85
C THR A 50 12.76 -3.19 -3.64
N LEU A 51 12.17 -3.80 -2.62
CA LEU A 51 11.81 -3.13 -1.36
C LEU A 51 13.01 -2.41 -0.74
N GLU A 52 14.16 -3.09 -0.71
CA GLU A 52 15.41 -2.60 -0.11
C GLU A 52 16.04 -1.49 -0.96
N THR A 53 16.02 -1.68 -2.28
CA THR A 53 16.72 -0.84 -3.26
C THR A 53 15.85 0.26 -3.90
N ALA A 54 14.61 0.43 -3.45
CA ALA A 54 13.73 1.48 -3.96
C ALA A 54 14.41 2.86 -3.85
N PRO A 55 14.55 3.62 -4.96
CA PRO A 55 15.35 4.85 -5.00
C PRO A 55 14.72 6.02 -4.22
N LEU A 56 13.41 5.96 -3.99
CA LEU A 56 12.67 6.95 -3.23
C LEU A 56 11.55 6.28 -2.44
N ALA A 57 11.06 6.98 -1.43
CA ALA A 57 9.85 6.67 -0.72
C ALA A 57 9.11 7.95 -0.32
N LEU A 58 7.81 7.85 -0.09
CA LEU A 58 7.03 8.89 0.58
C LEU A 58 6.66 8.39 1.97
N LEU A 59 7.01 9.15 3.00
CA LEU A 59 6.51 8.94 4.35
C LEU A 59 5.23 9.74 4.53
N THR A 60 4.18 9.10 5.04
CA THR A 60 2.91 9.76 5.32
C THR A 60 2.20 9.03 6.46
N ARG A 61 0.99 9.48 6.81
CA ARG A 61 0.14 8.82 7.79
C ARG A 61 -1.13 8.32 7.13
N GLY A 62 -1.59 7.15 7.56
CA GLY A 62 -2.83 6.53 7.09
C GLY A 62 -3.52 5.76 8.20
N LYS A 63 -4.81 5.47 8.01
CA LYS A 63 -5.58 4.65 8.95
C LYS A 63 -5.87 3.31 8.31
N GLN A 64 -5.64 2.22 9.04
CA GLN A 64 -6.06 0.91 8.56
C GLN A 64 -7.60 0.87 8.48
N ILE A 65 -8.14 0.25 7.43
CA ILE A 65 -9.58 0.07 7.21
C ILE A 65 -9.89 -1.43 7.38
N PRO A 66 -10.26 -1.90 8.58
CA PRO A 66 -10.39 -3.33 8.86
C PRO A 66 -11.40 -4.06 7.95
N ASP A 67 -12.43 -3.34 7.50
CA ASP A 67 -13.47 -3.87 6.62
C ASP A 67 -13.05 -3.94 5.14
N TRP A 68 -11.98 -3.23 4.74
CA TRP A 68 -11.45 -3.29 3.39
C TRP A 68 -10.50 -4.49 3.28
N LYS A 69 -11.03 -5.58 2.72
CA LYS A 69 -10.33 -6.86 2.60
C LYS A 69 -10.29 -7.31 1.15
N LEU A 70 -9.50 -8.36 0.88
CA LEU A 70 -9.52 -9.00 -0.44
C LEU A 70 -10.89 -9.62 -0.71
N HIS A 71 -11.45 -9.36 -1.88
CA HIS A 71 -12.65 -9.98 -2.41
C HIS A 71 -12.34 -10.57 -3.78
N ARG A 72 -12.46 -11.89 -3.94
CA ARG A 72 -12.13 -12.60 -5.19
C ARG A 72 -10.70 -12.29 -5.68
N GLU A 73 -9.74 -12.32 -4.75
CA GLU A 73 -8.31 -12.04 -5.03
C GLU A 73 -8.02 -10.64 -5.58
N MET A 74 -8.96 -9.70 -5.40
CA MET A 74 -8.81 -8.29 -5.73
C MET A 74 -9.11 -7.45 -4.49
N ALA A 75 -8.72 -6.17 -4.52
CA ALA A 75 -9.17 -5.23 -3.49
C ALA A 75 -10.70 -5.24 -3.44
N GLY A 76 -11.26 -5.45 -2.24
CA GLY A 76 -12.70 -5.44 -2.05
C GLY A 76 -13.31 -4.06 -2.33
N PRO A 77 -14.64 -4.00 -2.52
CA PRO A 77 -15.31 -2.72 -2.70
C PRO A 77 -15.04 -1.83 -1.48
N LEU A 78 -14.89 -0.53 -1.74
CA LEU A 78 -14.81 0.45 -0.67
C LEU A 78 -16.11 0.42 0.14
N PRO A 79 -16.04 0.58 1.47
CA PRO A 79 -17.25 0.61 2.26
C PRO A 79 -18.12 1.78 1.83
N HIS A 80 -19.43 1.56 1.74
CA HIS A 80 -20.39 2.50 1.15
C HIS A 80 -20.49 3.85 1.89
N SER A 81 -20.02 3.95 3.14
CA SER A 81 -20.07 5.16 3.96
C SER A 81 -18.68 5.78 4.12
N LEU A 82 -18.30 6.65 3.16
CA LEU A 82 -17.16 7.54 3.31
C LEU A 82 -17.65 8.92 3.80
N PRO A 83 -17.02 9.55 4.81
CA PRO A 83 -15.89 9.04 5.60
C PRO A 83 -16.33 7.95 6.59
N LEU A 84 -15.44 6.99 6.83
CA LEU A 84 -15.66 5.91 7.79
C LEU A 84 -15.69 6.48 9.20
N LYS A 85 -16.89 6.74 9.72
CA LYS A 85 -17.08 7.38 11.03
C LYS A 85 -16.37 6.66 12.17
N HIS A 86 -16.23 5.33 12.08
CA HIS A 86 -15.53 4.54 13.08
C HIS A 86 -14.01 4.72 13.07
N LEU A 87 -13.42 5.22 11.98
CA LEU A 87 -11.98 5.50 11.90
C LEU A 87 -11.64 6.91 12.35
N VAL A 88 -12.61 7.78 12.63
CA VAL A 88 -12.35 9.18 12.98
C VAL A 88 -11.54 9.27 14.28
N GLU A 89 -11.85 8.43 15.27
CA GLU A 89 -11.18 8.39 16.57
C GLU A 89 -9.91 7.52 16.57
N GLU A 90 -9.69 6.71 15.53
CA GLU A 90 -8.50 5.88 15.40
C GLU A 90 -7.26 6.74 15.09
N GLU A 91 -6.15 6.41 15.72
CA GLU A 91 -4.87 7.05 15.44
C GLU A 91 -4.36 6.65 14.06
N ALA A 92 -3.76 7.60 13.35
CA ALA A 92 -3.15 7.31 12.06
C ALA A 92 -1.76 6.72 12.25
N ASP A 93 -1.47 5.60 11.61
CA ASP A 93 -0.17 4.97 11.58
C ASP A 93 0.74 5.64 10.55
N GLU A 94 2.03 5.63 10.83
CA GLU A 94 3.03 6.00 9.84
C GLU A 94 3.15 4.90 8.79
N ILE A 95 3.07 5.28 7.52
CA ILE A 95 3.20 4.36 6.39
C ILE A 95 4.21 4.89 5.39
N LEU A 96 4.95 3.97 4.79
CA LEU A 96 5.98 4.27 3.79
C LEU A 96 5.55 3.75 2.43
N LEU A 97 5.36 4.66 1.49
CA LEU A 97 4.96 4.36 0.11
C LEU A 97 6.21 4.28 -0.77
N ILE A 98 6.44 3.12 -1.37
CA ILE A 98 7.48 2.93 -2.38
C ILE A 98 6.87 2.90 -3.78
N PRO A 99 7.65 3.15 -4.84
CA PRO A 99 7.17 3.01 -6.21
C PRO A 99 6.62 1.60 -6.44
N TYR A 100 5.44 1.51 -7.07
CA TYR A 100 4.70 0.26 -7.28
C TYR A 100 5.53 -0.85 -7.98
N GLY A 101 6.53 -0.46 -8.78
CA GLY A 101 7.45 -1.38 -9.47
C GLY A 101 8.50 -2.03 -8.58
N CYS A 102 8.62 -1.61 -7.31
CA CYS A 102 9.65 -2.10 -6.38
C CYS A 102 9.18 -3.31 -5.55
N THR A 103 8.02 -3.88 -5.83
CA THR A 103 7.46 -5.05 -5.13
C THR A 103 6.59 -5.89 -6.05
N SER A 104 6.26 -7.12 -5.62
CA SER A 104 5.44 -8.07 -6.36
C SER A 104 3.94 -7.76 -6.28
N LEU A 105 3.47 -7.23 -5.14
CA LEU A 105 2.08 -6.83 -4.92
C LEU A 105 1.93 -5.33 -5.04
N ARG A 106 0.86 -4.88 -5.69
CA ARG A 106 0.70 -3.48 -6.09
C ARG A 106 -0.64 -2.94 -5.61
N ILE A 107 -0.61 -1.75 -5.02
CA ILE A 107 -1.79 -0.94 -4.75
C ILE A 107 -1.74 0.24 -5.71
N THR A 108 -2.83 0.46 -6.44
CA THR A 108 -2.92 1.55 -7.44
C THR A 108 -3.83 2.68 -6.99
N GLU A 109 -4.58 2.46 -5.91
CA GLU A 109 -5.54 3.43 -5.38
C GLU A 109 -5.62 3.30 -3.85
N PHE A 110 -5.80 4.44 -3.21
CA PHE A 110 -6.02 4.52 -1.77
C PHE A 110 -7.37 5.19 -1.49
N PRO A 111 -8.17 4.65 -0.57
CA PRO A 111 -9.32 5.36 -0.03
C PRO A 111 -8.84 6.59 0.74
N VAL A 112 -9.66 7.63 0.77
CA VAL A 112 -9.40 8.83 1.57
C VAL A 112 -10.22 8.77 2.85
N VAL A 113 -9.57 9.00 3.99
CA VAL A 113 -10.16 8.95 5.33
C VAL A 113 -9.92 10.27 6.08
N ARG A 114 -10.73 10.54 7.11
CA ARG A 114 -10.58 11.71 7.98
C ARG A 114 -9.88 11.35 9.27
#